data_AF-A0A3N7YW67-F1
#
_entry.id   AF-A0A3N7YW67-F1
#
_cell.length_a   1.000
_cell.length_b   1.000
_cell.length_c   1.000
_cell.angle_alpha   90.00
_cell.angle_beta   90.00
_cell.angle_gamma   90.00
#
_symmetry.space_group_name_H-M   'P 1'
#
loop_
_entity.id
_entity.type
_entity.pdbx_description
1 polymer ?
#
loop_
_entity_poly.entity_id
_entity_poly.type
_entity_poly.pdbx_seq_one_letter_code
_entity_poly.pdbx_strand_id
1 'polypeptide(L)'
;RLFATHPGRSPEHLYATLAQLASALMTFSTGAQLTDIPAYDHARADEVFAKLESMIRDLLDAIIPSRVVSIGLARKTPTTWTGQFLDERIVGDAADWYLSVNAPMAAFELVEQFPRLCKIGAPDDVEHIINSALLGIPLKAVQRVPAAIPVRLDNQYFALDSSSAAHVKMLAARACQIYLPASVPDASLELYAVLRS
;
A
#
# COMPACT_ATOMS: atom_id res chain seq x y z
N ARG A 1 15.04 -1.26 30.10
CA ARG A 1 15.27 -1.77 31.48
C ARG A 1 15.89 -0.71 32.40
N LEU A 2 16.97 -0.02 32.01
CA LEU A 2 17.71 0.93 32.87
C LEU A 2 16.86 1.96 33.63
N PHE A 3 16.03 2.75 32.93
CA PHE A 3 15.20 3.79 33.56
C PHE A 3 14.03 3.23 34.37
N ALA A 4 13.42 2.14 33.90
CA ALA A 4 12.31 1.48 34.59
C ALA A 4 12.72 0.87 35.95
N THR A 5 13.99 0.49 36.12
CA THR A 5 14.51 -0.07 37.38
C THR A 5 15.20 0.95 38.29
N HIS A 6 15.33 2.21 37.86
CA HIS A 6 16.00 3.28 38.62
C HIS A 6 15.21 4.61 38.56
N PRO A 7 14.04 4.70 39.21
CA PRO A 7 13.14 5.85 39.10
C PRO A 7 13.69 7.14 39.73
N GLY A 8 14.70 7.06 40.60
CA GLY A 8 15.34 8.22 41.22
C GLY A 8 16.39 8.94 40.36
N ARG A 9 16.59 8.54 39.09
CA ARG A 9 17.53 9.21 38.19
C ARG A 9 16.97 10.56 37.72
N SER A 10 17.87 11.51 37.47
CA SER A 10 17.50 12.82 36.93
C SER A 10 16.66 12.68 35.66
N PRO A 11 15.51 13.38 35.53
CA PRO A 11 14.71 13.38 34.32
C PRO A 11 15.48 13.90 33.10
N GLU A 12 16.50 14.75 33.30
CA GLU A 12 17.35 15.25 32.22
C GLU A 12 18.07 14.12 31.46
N HIS A 13 18.50 13.06 32.16
CA HIS A 13 19.11 11.90 31.50
C HIS A 13 18.11 11.12 30.64
N LEU A 14 16.86 11.01 31.10
CA LEU A 14 15.79 10.40 30.32
C LEU A 14 15.50 11.24 29.07
N TYR A 15 15.39 12.56 29.24
CA TYR A 15 15.21 13.50 28.14
C TYR A 15 16.31 13.35 27.08
N ALA A 16 17.59 13.40 27.48
CA ALA A 16 18.70 13.29 26.54
C ALA A 16 18.67 11.97 25.75
N THR A 17 18.29 10.87 26.39
CA THR A 17 18.17 9.55 25.73
C THR A 17 17.02 9.53 24.73
N LEU A 18 15.86 10.06 25.10
CA LEU A 18 14.69 10.10 24.22
C LEU A 18 14.88 11.09 23.05
N ALA A 19 15.54 12.23 23.29
CA ALA A 19 15.86 13.21 22.25
C ALA A 19 16.85 12.65 21.22
N GLN A 20 17.85 11.87 21.66
CA GLN A 20 18.75 11.14 20.75
C GLN A 20 18.00 10.10 19.93
N LEU A 21 17.08 9.34 20.55
CA LEU A 21 16.24 8.40 19.82
C LEU A 21 15.39 9.10 18.76
N ALA A 22 14.69 10.19 19.11
CA ALA A 22 13.91 10.99 18.17
C ALA A 22 14.76 11.50 17.01
N SER A 23 15.96 12.03 17.30
CA SER A 23 16.89 12.51 16.28
C SER A 23 17.32 11.41 15.30
N ALA A 24 17.59 10.19 15.81
CA ALA A 24 17.93 9.06 14.96
C ALA A 24 16.74 8.64 14.07
N LEU A 25 15.53 8.61 14.62
CA LEU A 25 14.31 8.28 13.88
C LEU A 25 13.98 9.33 12.81
N MET A 26 14.24 10.62 13.07
CA MET A 26 14.03 11.71 12.10
C MET A 26 14.82 11.53 10.80
N THR A 27 15.94 10.80 10.81
CA THR A 27 16.71 10.53 9.58
C THR A 27 15.93 9.72 8.53
N PHE A 28 14.85 9.06 8.94
CA PHE A 28 13.97 8.26 8.09
C PHE A 28 12.65 8.98 7.77
N SER A 29 12.45 10.21 8.25
CA SER A 29 11.24 11.01 8.01
C SER A 29 11.56 12.22 7.14
N THR A 30 10.67 12.54 6.20
CA THR A 30 10.80 13.74 5.35
C THR A 30 10.06 14.96 5.92
N GLY A 31 9.25 14.78 6.97
CA GLY A 31 8.37 15.81 7.53
C GLY A 31 8.83 16.39 8.87
N ALA A 32 9.87 15.83 9.49
CA ALA A 32 10.32 16.20 10.82
C ALA A 32 11.68 16.90 10.78
N GLN A 33 11.84 17.99 11.53
CA GLN A 33 13.08 18.77 11.62
C GLN A 33 13.67 18.68 13.02
N LEU A 34 15.00 18.75 13.13
CA LEU A 34 15.70 18.74 14.44
C LEU A 34 15.19 19.82 15.40
N THR A 35 14.71 20.95 14.87
CA THR A 35 14.12 22.05 15.65
C THR A 35 12.77 21.71 16.29
N ASP A 36 12.12 20.63 15.86
CA ASP A 36 10.84 20.20 16.41
C ASP A 36 11.00 19.53 17.78
N ILE A 37 12.19 18.97 18.06
CA ILE A 37 12.52 18.35 19.34
C ILE A 37 12.42 19.42 20.43
N PRO A 38 11.51 19.28 21.41
CA PRO A 38 11.34 20.28 22.46
C PRO A 38 12.62 20.41 23.29
N ALA A 39 13.01 21.65 23.60
CA ALA A 39 14.08 21.90 24.57
C ALA A 39 13.66 21.42 25.97
N TYR A 40 14.64 20.96 26.76
CA TYR A 40 14.36 20.52 28.12
C TYR A 40 13.95 21.70 29.02
N ASP A 41 12.79 21.59 29.66
CA ASP A 41 12.28 22.51 30.67
C ASP A 41 11.90 21.68 31.90
N HIS A 42 12.69 21.79 32.97
CA HIS A 42 12.48 21.00 34.19
C HIS A 42 11.17 21.36 34.91
N ALA A 43 10.75 22.63 34.81
CA ALA A 43 9.53 23.09 35.48
C ALA A 43 8.26 22.58 34.78
N ARG A 44 8.35 22.28 33.48
CA ARG A 44 7.26 21.77 32.64
C ARG A 44 7.67 20.45 31.98
N ALA A 45 8.29 19.59 32.78
CA ALA A 45 8.85 18.33 32.29
C ALA A 45 7.76 17.41 31.72
N ASP A 46 6.57 17.42 32.31
CA ASP A 46 5.38 16.71 31.83
C ASP A 46 5.02 17.08 30.39
N GLU A 47 4.95 18.37 30.06
CA GLU A 47 4.67 18.85 28.70
C GLU A 47 5.76 18.42 27.71
N VAL A 48 7.03 18.56 28.12
CA VAL A 48 8.19 18.19 27.30
C VAL A 48 8.19 16.70 26.99
N PHE A 49 8.00 15.84 28.00
CA PHE A 49 7.98 14.39 27.81
C PHE A 49 6.75 13.93 27.01
N ALA A 50 5.57 14.51 27.24
CA ALA A 50 4.38 14.18 26.46
C ALA A 50 4.58 14.49 24.97
N LYS A 51 5.15 15.66 24.64
CA LYS A 51 5.45 16.03 23.25
C LYS A 51 6.50 15.12 22.63
N LEU A 52 7.55 14.79 23.37
CA LEU A 52 8.62 13.90 22.91
C LEU A 52 8.11 12.46 22.70
N GLU A 53 7.24 11.96 23.58
CA GLU A 53 6.61 10.65 23.43
C GLU A 53 5.72 10.60 22.18
N SER A 54 4.83 11.59 21.99
CA SER A 54 3.97 11.67 20.81
C SER A 54 4.79 11.67 19.53
N MET A 55 5.82 12.51 19.46
CA MET A 55 6.72 12.60 18.31
C MET A 55 7.42 11.28 18.03
N ILE A 56 7.94 10.59 19.05
CA ILE A 56 8.60 9.29 18.87
C ILE A 56 7.62 8.25 18.33
N ARG A 57 6.37 8.25 18.81
CA ARG A 57 5.31 7.36 18.29
C ARG A 57 5.02 7.66 16.82
N ASP A 58 4.81 8.92 16.48
CA ASP A 58 4.54 9.35 15.11
C ASP A 58 5.70 9.00 14.16
N LEU A 59 6.95 9.21 14.61
CA LEU A 59 8.14 8.84 13.85
C LEU A 59 8.24 7.32 13.68
N LEU A 60 7.99 6.53 14.71
CA LEU A 60 8.00 5.06 14.61
C LEU A 60 6.92 4.53 13.65
N ASP A 61 5.73 5.14 13.66
CA ASP A 61 4.65 4.80 12.73
C ASP A 61 4.99 5.19 11.29
N ALA A 62 5.59 6.37 11.09
CA ALA A 62 6.05 6.83 9.78
C ALA A 62 7.23 6.01 9.21
N ILE A 63 8.01 5.36 10.08
CA ILE A 63 9.19 4.54 9.71
C ILE A 63 8.80 3.13 9.27
N ILE A 64 7.55 2.70 9.45
CA ILE A 64 7.06 1.50 8.76
C ILE A 64 6.96 1.87 7.29
N PRO A 65 7.83 1.36 6.39
CA PRO A 65 7.67 1.65 4.98
C PRO A 65 6.27 1.18 4.60
N SER A 66 5.45 2.05 4.01
CA SER A 66 4.24 1.57 3.36
C SER A 66 4.70 0.60 2.29
N ARG A 67 4.62 -0.70 2.61
CA ARG A 67 4.92 -1.79 1.70
C ARG A 67 3.85 -1.88 0.62
N VAL A 68 2.81 -1.07 0.69
CA VAL A 68 1.71 -1.06 -0.27
C VAL A 68 1.72 0.24 -1.03
N VAL A 69 1.73 0.12 -2.35
CA VAL A 69 1.47 1.20 -3.28
C VAL A 69 0.08 0.98 -3.87
N SER A 70 -0.80 1.94 -3.65
CA SER A 70 -2.13 1.97 -4.29
C SER A 70 -1.99 2.61 -5.67
N ILE A 71 -2.54 1.95 -6.68
CA ILE A 71 -2.50 2.38 -8.06
C ILE A 71 -3.91 2.82 -8.46
N GLY A 72 -4.06 4.12 -8.67
CA GLY A 72 -5.31 4.71 -9.12
C GLY A 72 -5.69 4.19 -10.51
N LEU A 73 -6.92 3.67 -10.63
CA LEU A 73 -7.48 3.19 -11.89
C LEU A 73 -8.46 4.22 -12.44
N ALA A 74 -8.15 4.82 -13.59
CA ALA A 74 -9.04 5.71 -14.30
C ALA A 74 -9.94 4.92 -15.26
N ARG A 75 -11.25 5.09 -15.17
CA ARG A 75 -12.20 4.45 -16.10
C ARG A 75 -12.16 5.17 -17.45
N LYS A 76 -11.71 4.48 -18.51
CA LYS A 76 -11.59 5.03 -19.87
C LYS A 76 -12.87 4.80 -20.69
N THR A 77 -13.49 3.63 -20.52
CA THR A 77 -14.77 3.27 -21.15
C THR A 77 -15.66 2.55 -20.14
N PRO A 78 -16.95 2.26 -20.45
CA PRO A 78 -17.80 1.49 -19.55
C PRO A 78 -17.22 0.14 -19.13
N THR A 79 -16.34 -0.46 -19.93
CA THR A 79 -15.76 -1.78 -19.72
C THR A 79 -14.25 -1.76 -19.53
N THR A 80 -13.59 -0.59 -19.51
CA THR A 80 -12.12 -0.53 -19.40
C THR A 80 -11.63 0.52 -18.41
N TRP A 81 -10.57 0.14 -17.69
CA TRP A 81 -9.84 0.97 -16.74
C TRP A 81 -8.35 0.96 -17.06
N THR A 82 -7.67 2.08 -16.81
CA THR A 82 -6.22 2.22 -17.02
C THR A 82 -5.56 2.72 -15.75
N GLY A 83 -4.40 2.17 -15.40
CA GLY A 83 -3.57 2.60 -14.27
C GLY A 83 -2.14 2.83 -14.72
N GLN A 84 -1.47 3.82 -14.14
CA GLN A 84 -0.05 4.11 -14.36
C GLN A 84 0.76 3.83 -13.10
N PHE A 85 1.95 3.25 -13.26
CA PHE A 85 2.85 2.94 -12.16
C PHE A 85 3.89 4.05 -12.06
N LEU A 86 3.58 5.06 -11.22
CA LEU A 86 4.44 6.23 -11.03
C LEU A 86 5.56 5.98 -10.01
N ASP A 87 5.38 5.01 -9.12
CA ASP A 87 6.34 4.68 -8.06
C ASP A 87 7.43 3.75 -8.59
N GLU A 88 8.68 4.22 -8.57
CA GLU A 88 9.83 3.47 -9.09
C GLU A 88 10.13 2.19 -8.31
N ARG A 89 9.71 2.11 -7.05
CA ARG A 89 9.92 0.93 -6.19
C ARG A 89 9.21 -0.31 -6.74
N ILE A 90 8.10 -0.12 -7.45
CA ILE A 90 7.33 -1.20 -8.08
C ILE A 90 8.15 -1.93 -9.16
N VAL A 91 9.06 -1.22 -9.83
CA VAL A 91 9.87 -1.77 -10.94
C VAL A 91 11.19 -2.36 -10.44
N GLY A 92 11.74 -1.79 -9.35
CA GLY A 92 13.00 -2.24 -8.77
C GLY A 92 12.88 -3.50 -7.90
N ASP A 93 11.78 -3.63 -7.15
CA ASP A 93 11.56 -4.73 -6.21
C ASP A 93 10.51 -5.72 -6.71
N ALA A 94 10.63 -6.98 -6.29
CA ALA A 94 9.56 -7.95 -6.50
C ALA A 94 8.32 -7.53 -5.69
N ALA A 95 7.17 -7.35 -6.34
CA ALA A 95 5.92 -7.00 -5.67
C ALA A 95 4.86 -8.10 -5.84
N ASP A 96 4.06 -8.31 -4.81
CA ASP A 96 2.81 -9.07 -4.86
C ASP A 96 1.65 -8.15 -5.24
N TRP A 97 0.81 -8.58 -6.18
CA TRP A 97 -0.21 -7.73 -6.77
C TRP A 97 -1.61 -8.21 -6.39
N TYR A 98 -2.46 -7.28 -5.97
CA TYR A 98 -3.82 -7.56 -5.54
C TYR A 98 -4.79 -6.57 -6.16
N LEU A 99 -5.88 -7.08 -6.72
CA LEU A 99 -6.99 -6.29 -7.22
C LEU A 99 -8.14 -6.38 -6.21
N SER A 100 -8.61 -5.24 -5.76
CA SER A 100 -9.82 -5.10 -4.95
C SER A 100 -11.00 -4.77 -5.86
N VAL A 101 -12.12 -5.45 -5.63
CA VAL A 101 -13.31 -5.37 -6.47
C VAL A 101 -14.52 -5.21 -5.58
N ASN A 102 -15.33 -4.19 -5.86
CA ASN A 102 -16.66 -4.04 -5.29
C ASN A 102 -17.66 -3.91 -6.44
N ALA A 103 -18.76 -4.65 -6.36
CA ALA A 103 -19.85 -4.60 -7.33
C ALA A 103 -21.16 -4.97 -6.62
N PRO A 104 -22.33 -4.50 -7.10
CA PRO A 104 -23.64 -4.84 -6.55
C PRO A 104 -24.07 -6.26 -6.98
N MET A 105 -23.24 -7.25 -6.65
CA MET A 105 -23.46 -8.67 -6.93
C MET A 105 -23.24 -9.49 -5.66
N ALA A 106 -23.77 -10.72 -5.62
CA ALA A 106 -23.49 -11.61 -4.51
C ALA A 106 -21.99 -11.98 -4.47
N ALA A 107 -21.37 -11.91 -3.29
CA ALA A 107 -19.94 -12.13 -3.13
C ALA A 107 -19.46 -13.48 -3.71
N PHE A 108 -20.26 -14.55 -3.56
CA PHE A 108 -19.92 -15.86 -4.09
C PHE A 108 -19.90 -15.88 -5.63
N GLU A 109 -20.87 -15.22 -6.28
CA GLU A 109 -20.92 -15.11 -7.75
C GLU A 109 -19.75 -14.30 -8.26
N LEU A 110 -19.43 -13.19 -7.58
CA LEU A 110 -18.30 -12.34 -7.93
C LEU A 110 -16.98 -13.12 -7.84
N VAL A 111 -16.76 -13.86 -6.74
CA VAL A 111 -15.56 -14.68 -6.55
C VAL A 111 -15.41 -15.76 -7.64
N GLU A 112 -16.52 -16.38 -8.07
CA GLU A 112 -16.50 -17.43 -9.08
C GLU A 112 -16.31 -16.89 -10.52
N GLN A 113 -17.03 -15.83 -10.86
CA GLN A 113 -17.10 -15.32 -12.23
C GLN A 113 -15.98 -14.34 -12.56
N PHE A 114 -15.59 -13.51 -11.60
CA PHE A 114 -14.66 -12.39 -11.84
C PHE A 114 -13.31 -12.82 -12.44
N PRO A 115 -12.63 -13.88 -11.97
CA PRO A 115 -11.38 -14.34 -12.59
C PRO A 115 -11.51 -14.76 -14.05
N ARG A 116 -12.70 -15.21 -14.47
CA ARG A 116 -12.96 -15.63 -15.85
C ARG A 116 -13.27 -14.45 -16.76
N LEU A 117 -14.03 -13.48 -16.24
CA LEU A 117 -14.52 -12.31 -16.97
C LEU A 117 -13.49 -11.19 -17.07
N CYS A 118 -12.78 -10.90 -15.98
CA CYS A 118 -11.79 -9.84 -15.90
C CYS A 118 -10.52 -10.23 -16.69
N LYS A 119 -9.97 -9.27 -17.43
CA LYS A 119 -8.67 -9.39 -18.10
C LYS A 119 -7.83 -8.17 -17.74
N ILE A 120 -6.61 -8.41 -17.26
CA ILE A 120 -5.65 -7.36 -16.94
C ILE A 120 -4.31 -7.63 -17.65
N GLY A 121 -3.67 -6.58 -18.14
CA GLY A 121 -2.38 -6.66 -18.83
C GLY A 121 -1.81 -5.28 -19.15
N ALA A 122 -0.78 -5.23 -19.99
CA ALA A 122 -0.18 -3.98 -20.48
C ALA A 122 -1.14 -3.22 -21.43
N PRO A 123 -1.14 -1.87 -21.44
CA PRO A 123 -2.02 -1.08 -22.30
C PRO A 123 -1.85 -1.34 -23.80
N ASP A 124 -0.62 -1.53 -24.27
CA ASP A 124 -0.31 -1.79 -25.68
C ASP A 124 -0.89 -3.13 -26.18
N ASP A 125 -1.21 -4.05 -25.26
CA ASP A 125 -1.88 -5.30 -25.60
C ASP A 125 -3.42 -5.10 -25.67
N VAL A 126 -4.03 -4.05 -25.11
CA VAL A 126 -5.50 -4.02 -24.93
C VAL A 126 -6.30 -3.58 -26.16
N GLU A 127 -5.76 -2.74 -27.05
CA GLU A 127 -6.37 -2.52 -28.36
C GLU A 127 -6.39 -3.82 -29.21
N HIS A 128 -5.51 -4.79 -28.91
CA HIS A 128 -5.52 -6.13 -29.48
C HIS A 128 -6.25 -7.20 -28.63
N ILE A 129 -6.51 -6.98 -27.34
CA ILE A 129 -7.17 -7.97 -26.44
C ILE A 129 -8.64 -8.21 -26.82
N ILE A 130 -9.32 -7.24 -27.42
CA ILE A 130 -10.71 -7.41 -27.87
C ILE A 130 -10.79 -8.37 -29.09
N ASN A 131 -9.71 -8.54 -29.84
CA ASN A 131 -9.69 -9.34 -31.08
C ASN A 131 -8.83 -10.61 -31.05
N SER A 132 -7.96 -10.83 -30.04
CA SER A 132 -6.90 -11.86 -30.12
C SER A 132 -6.95 -12.99 -29.09
N ALA A 133 -7.96 -13.08 -28.22
CA ALA A 133 -8.02 -14.11 -27.18
C ALA A 133 -6.75 -14.16 -26.28
N LEU A 134 -6.06 -13.02 -26.10
CA LEU A 134 -4.90 -12.90 -25.22
C LEU A 134 -5.30 -13.23 -23.78
N LEU A 135 -4.63 -14.24 -23.21
CA LEU A 135 -4.73 -14.60 -21.81
C LEU A 135 -4.11 -13.47 -20.98
N GLY A 136 -4.96 -12.60 -20.42
CA GLY A 136 -4.53 -11.63 -19.41
C GLY A 136 -3.91 -12.32 -18.20
N ILE A 137 -3.37 -11.54 -17.27
CA ILE A 137 -2.74 -12.05 -16.05
C ILE A 137 -3.79 -12.87 -15.27
N PRO A 138 -3.52 -14.15 -14.94
CA PRO A 138 -4.42 -14.97 -14.15
C PRO A 138 -4.72 -14.34 -12.78
N LEU A 139 -5.99 -14.40 -12.39
CA LEU A 139 -6.49 -13.89 -11.11
C LEU A 139 -6.89 -15.06 -10.22
N LYS A 140 -6.52 -14.99 -8.94
CA LYS A 140 -6.92 -15.97 -7.93
C LYS A 140 -7.60 -15.27 -6.77
N ALA A 141 -8.83 -15.66 -6.45
CA ALA A 141 -9.51 -15.16 -5.27
C ALA A 141 -8.73 -15.50 -4.00
N VAL A 142 -8.58 -14.52 -3.11
CA VAL A 142 -7.89 -14.67 -1.83
C VAL A 142 -8.82 -14.31 -0.69
N GLN A 143 -8.80 -15.15 0.35
CA GLN A 143 -9.61 -14.94 1.56
C GLN A 143 -8.99 -13.93 2.52
N ARG A 144 -7.68 -13.71 2.40
CA ARG A 144 -6.93 -12.79 3.26
C ARG A 144 -5.86 -12.10 2.42
N VAL A 145 -5.83 -10.78 2.50
CA VAL A 145 -4.77 -9.95 1.93
C VAL A 145 -3.74 -9.60 3.01
N PRO A 146 -2.51 -9.22 2.64
CA PRO A 146 -1.54 -8.67 3.57
C PRO A 146 -2.12 -7.51 4.39
N ALA A 147 -1.76 -7.42 5.67
CA ALA A 147 -2.28 -6.42 6.61
C ALA A 147 -2.03 -4.96 6.18
N ALA A 148 -1.11 -4.74 5.26
CA ALA A 148 -0.79 -3.43 4.74
C ALA A 148 -1.79 -2.91 3.68
N ILE A 149 -2.66 -3.77 3.12
CA ILE A 149 -3.75 -3.34 2.23
C ILE A 149 -4.96 -2.94 3.10
N PRO A 150 -5.54 -1.74 2.90
CA PRO A 150 -6.78 -1.34 3.58
C PRO A 150 -7.93 -2.30 3.23
N VAL A 151 -8.41 -3.06 4.22
CA VAL A 151 -9.49 -4.03 4.02
C VAL A 151 -10.84 -3.32 4.07
N ARG A 152 -11.64 -3.48 3.02
CA ARG A 152 -13.04 -3.03 2.93
C ARG A 152 -13.94 -4.28 2.99
N LEU A 153 -14.92 -4.26 3.89
CA LEU A 153 -15.79 -5.42 4.16
C LEU A 153 -16.60 -5.86 2.92
N ASP A 154 -16.99 -4.90 2.07
CA ASP A 154 -17.81 -5.14 0.88
C ASP A 154 -16.97 -5.49 -0.36
N ASN A 155 -15.64 -5.55 -0.23
CA ASN A 155 -14.76 -5.83 -1.35
C ASN A 155 -14.31 -7.29 -1.36
N GLN A 156 -14.21 -7.84 -2.57
CA GLN A 156 -13.54 -9.11 -2.83
C GLN A 156 -12.14 -8.83 -3.37
N TYR A 157 -11.19 -9.70 -3.02
CA TYR A 157 -9.79 -9.50 -3.34
C TYR A 157 -9.25 -10.65 -4.19
N PHE A 158 -8.47 -10.30 -5.21
CA PHE A 158 -7.89 -11.24 -6.16
C PHE A 158 -6.39 -10.99 -6.29
N ALA A 159 -5.57 -12.00 -6.06
CA ALA A 159 -4.14 -11.94 -6.32
C ALA A 159 -3.86 -12.16 -7.82
N LEU A 160 -2.93 -11.40 -8.38
CA LEU A 160 -2.45 -11.55 -9.75
C LEU A 160 -1.26 -12.52 -9.76
N ASP A 161 -1.19 -13.37 -10.78
CA ASP A 161 -0.04 -14.25 -10.99
C ASP A 161 1.15 -13.48 -11.59
N SER A 162 2.10 -13.14 -10.72
CA SER A 162 3.36 -12.46 -11.06
C SER A 162 4.30 -13.30 -11.94
N SER A 163 4.07 -14.60 -12.09
CA SER A 163 4.88 -15.45 -12.98
C SER A 163 4.45 -15.39 -14.45
N SER A 164 3.30 -14.77 -14.74
CA SER A 164 2.76 -14.71 -16.10
C SER A 164 3.55 -13.75 -17.00
N ALA A 165 3.72 -14.12 -18.27
CA ALA A 165 4.39 -13.25 -19.25
C ALA A 165 3.67 -11.90 -19.45
N ALA A 166 2.35 -11.88 -19.28
CA ALA A 166 1.54 -10.65 -19.31
C ALA A 166 1.89 -9.69 -18.17
N HIS A 167 2.25 -10.21 -16.99
CA HIS A 167 2.68 -9.39 -15.85
C HIS A 167 4.03 -8.72 -16.12
N VAL A 168 4.98 -9.44 -16.71
CA VAL A 168 6.28 -8.90 -17.12
C VAL A 168 6.11 -7.74 -18.10
N LYS A 169 5.23 -7.87 -19.09
CA LYS A 169 4.91 -6.78 -20.03
C LYS A 169 4.26 -5.59 -19.34
N MET A 170 3.33 -5.83 -18.42
CA MET A 170 2.65 -4.77 -17.65
C MET A 170 3.65 -3.94 -16.84
N LEU A 171 4.63 -4.58 -16.20
CA LEU A 171 5.71 -3.89 -15.49
C LEU A 171 6.61 -3.11 -16.44
N ALA A 172 6.99 -3.70 -17.58
CA ALA A 172 7.84 -3.04 -18.58
C ALA A 172 7.17 -1.78 -19.16
N ALA A 173 5.86 -1.83 -19.40
CA ALA A 173 5.06 -0.69 -19.86
C ALA A 173 4.81 0.37 -18.77
N ARG A 174 5.14 0.06 -17.50
CA ARG A 174 4.83 0.90 -16.32
C ARG A 174 3.36 1.32 -16.24
N ALA A 175 2.48 0.48 -16.74
CA ALA A 175 1.05 0.75 -16.80
C ALA A 175 0.28 -0.55 -16.94
N CYS A 176 -0.99 -0.51 -16.54
CA CYS A 176 -1.92 -1.59 -16.73
C CYS A 176 -3.21 -1.09 -17.38
N GLN A 177 -3.90 -2.01 -18.03
CA GLN A 177 -5.27 -1.82 -18.43
C GLN A 177 -6.08 -3.06 -18.10
N ILE A 178 -7.29 -2.82 -17.60
CA ILE A 178 -8.24 -3.81 -17.15
C ILE A 178 -9.46 -3.73 -18.05
N TYR A 179 -9.91 -4.88 -18.53
CA TYR A 179 -11.20 -5.07 -19.17
C TYR A 179 -12.12 -5.86 -18.23
N LEU A 180 -13.33 -5.35 -18.03
CA LEU A 180 -14.40 -6.02 -17.32
C LEU A 180 -15.70 -5.85 -18.13
N PRO A 181 -16.38 -6.95 -18.51
CA PRO A 181 -17.62 -6.86 -19.26
C PRO A 181 -18.75 -6.26 -18.43
N ALA A 182 -19.76 -5.72 -19.12
CA ALA A 182 -20.94 -5.09 -18.50
C ALA A 182 -21.81 -6.05 -17.67
N SER A 183 -21.52 -7.37 -17.69
CA SER A 183 -22.17 -8.36 -16.81
C SER A 183 -21.80 -8.17 -15.34
N VAL A 184 -20.74 -7.42 -15.03
CA VAL A 184 -20.42 -6.97 -13.67
C VAL A 184 -20.70 -5.46 -13.61
N PRO A 185 -21.96 -5.06 -13.35
CA PRO A 185 -22.37 -3.66 -13.40
C PRO A 185 -21.70 -2.87 -12.26
N ASP A 186 -21.49 -1.57 -12.49
CA ASP A 186 -21.05 -0.60 -11.47
C ASP A 186 -19.85 -1.04 -10.61
N ALA A 187 -18.93 -1.81 -11.21
CA ALA A 187 -17.75 -2.28 -10.52
C ALA A 187 -16.80 -1.12 -10.17
N SER A 188 -16.40 -1.06 -8.91
CA SER A 188 -15.28 -0.26 -8.42
C SER A 188 -14.05 -1.14 -8.28
N LEU A 189 -12.93 -0.71 -8.86
CA LEU A 189 -11.68 -1.44 -8.93
C LEU A 189 -10.55 -0.60 -8.33
N GLU A 190 -9.73 -1.22 -7.48
CA GLU A 190 -8.50 -0.62 -6.94
C GLU A 190 -7.36 -1.64 -7.06
N LEU A 191 -6.19 -1.23 -7.56
CA LEU A 191 -5.03 -2.11 -7.74
C LEU A 191 -3.96 -1.78 -6.69
N TYR A 192 -3.40 -2.81 -6.07
CA TYR A 192 -2.40 -2.69 -5.02
C TYR A 192 -1.15 -3.50 -5.37
N ALA A 193 0.01 -2.87 -5.21
CA ALA A 193 1.31 -3.53 -5.28
C ALA A 193 1.92 -3.59 -3.86
N VAL A 194 2.19 -4.78 -3.36
CA VAL A 194 2.81 -5.04 -2.06
C VAL A 194 4.27 -5.40 -2.27
N LEU A 195 5.18 -4.48 -1.94
CA LEU A 195 6.62 -4.65 -2.10
C LEU A 195 7.13 -5.80 -1.19
N ARG A 196 7.82 -6.78 -1.77
CA ARG A 196 8.52 -7.84 -1.03
C ARG A 196 9.87 -7.28 -0.56
N SER A 197 10.24 -7.61 0.68
CA SER A 197 11.53 -7.27 1.30
C SER A 197 12.61 -8.28 0.96
#